data_AF-A0A519VIT4-F1
#
_entry.id   AF-A0A519VIT4-F1
#
_cell.length_a   1.000
_cell.length_b   1.000
_cell.length_c   1.000
_cell.angle_alpha   90.00
_cell.angle_beta   90.00
_cell.angle_gamma   90.00
#
_symmetry.space_group_name_H-M   'P 1'
#
loop_
_entity.id
_entity.type
_entity.pdbx_description
1 polymer ?
#
loop_
_entity_poly.entity_id
_entity_poly.type
_entity_poly.pdbx_seq_one_letter_code
_entity_poly.pdbx_strand_id
1 'polypeptide(L)' 'MIEVQNALVHEDVIRESFVCNLNKCKGICCVEGDAGAPLEIAETAILAEIYPKIKHLLAPKGIKAIEEQG' A
#
# COMPACT_ATOMS: atom_id res chain seq x y z
N MET A 1 -8.96 -25.56 6.40
CA MET A 1 -9.33 -25.19 5.01
C MET A 1 -10.82 -25.47 4.82
N ILE A 2 -11.58 -24.56 4.21
CA ILE A 2 -13.04 -24.60 4.05
C ILE A 2 -13.37 -24.62 2.56
N GLU A 3 -14.27 -25.48 2.13
CA GLU A 3 -14.74 -25.53 0.74
C GLU A 3 -15.93 -24.57 0.55
N VAL A 4 -15.81 -23.66 -0.42
CA VAL A 4 -16.88 -22.73 -0.82
C VAL A 4 -17.09 -22.88 -2.32
N GLN A 5 -18.23 -23.47 -2.69
CA GLN A 5 -18.55 -23.85 -4.06
C GLN A 5 -17.46 -24.77 -4.65
N ASN A 6 -16.58 -24.22 -5.47
CA ASN A 6 -15.56 -24.96 -6.21
C ASN A 6 -14.15 -24.54 -5.77
N ALA A 7 -14.04 -23.79 -4.66
CA ALA A 7 -12.79 -23.19 -4.18
C ALA A 7 -12.48 -23.65 -2.75
N LEU A 8 -11.20 -23.94 -2.50
CA LEU A 8 -10.67 -24.20 -1.15
C LEU A 8 -10.16 -22.88 -0.55
N VAL A 9 -10.73 -22.50 0.58
CA VAL A 9 -10.45 -21.24 1.28
C VAL A 9 -9.71 -21.53 2.59
N HIS A 10 -8.65 -20.77 2.89
CA HIS A 10 -7.93 -20.92 4.15
C HIS A 10 -8.75 -20.36 5.33
N GLU A 11 -8.68 -21.00 6.50
CA GLU A 11 -9.46 -20.58 7.68
C GLU A 11 -9.07 -19.20 8.21
N ASP A 12 -7.84 -18.77 7.94
CA ASP A 12 -7.33 -17.45 8.31
C ASP A 12 -8.18 -16.31 7.71
N VAL A 13 -8.84 -16.53 6.57
CA VAL A 13 -9.77 -15.56 5.96
C VAL A 13 -10.93 -15.18 6.89
N ILE A 14 -11.30 -16.07 7.83
CA ILE A 14 -12.37 -15.83 8.81
C ILE A 14 -11.80 -15.26 10.11
N ARG A 15 -10.58 -15.64 10.47
CA ARG A 15 -9.96 -15.31 11.76
C ARG A 15 -9.26 -13.95 11.73
N GLU A 16 -8.65 -13.62 10.61
CA GLU A 16 -7.89 -12.40 10.44
C GLU A 16 -8.77 -11.28 9.88
N SER A 17 -8.87 -10.18 10.62
CA SER A 17 -9.52 -8.98 10.12
C SER A 17 -8.53 -8.18 9.29
N PHE A 18 -8.76 -8.08 7.99
CA PHE A 18 -8.05 -7.10 7.18
C PHE A 18 -8.34 -5.71 7.76
N VAL A 19 -7.30 -5.00 8.20
CA VAL A 19 -7.39 -3.67 8.82
C VAL A 19 -7.95 -2.62 7.83
N CYS A 20 -8.18 -2.98 6.56
CA CYS A 20 -8.60 -2.08 5.51
C CYS A 20 -10.10 -1.76 5.54
N ASN A 21 -10.45 -0.52 5.20
CA ASN A 21 -11.83 -0.11 5.02
C ASN A 21 -12.33 -0.61 3.65
N LEU A 22 -12.88 -1.82 3.61
CA LEU A 22 -13.43 -2.47 2.41
C LEU A 22 -14.50 -1.63 1.70
N ASN A 23 -15.28 -0.83 2.42
CA ASN A 23 -16.26 0.05 1.81
C ASN A 23 -15.63 1.20 1.02
N LYS A 24 -14.46 1.69 1.46
CA LYS A 24 -13.70 2.71 0.75
C LYS A 24 -12.87 2.12 -0.39
N CYS A 25 -12.15 1.02 -0.14
CA CYS A 25 -11.23 0.47 -1.14
C CYS A 25 -11.89 -0.48 -2.15
N LYS A 26 -13.07 -1.03 -1.86
CA LYS A 26 -13.78 -2.00 -2.72
C LYS A 26 -12.91 -3.20 -3.14
N GLY A 27 -11.90 -3.55 -2.35
CA GLY A 27 -10.97 -4.65 -2.64
C GLY A 27 -9.86 -4.33 -3.64
N ILE A 28 -9.80 -3.13 -4.23
CA ILE A 28 -8.82 -2.82 -5.30
C ILE A 28 -7.37 -2.92 -4.81
N CYS A 29 -7.11 -2.51 -3.57
CA CYS A 29 -5.81 -2.65 -2.91
C CYS A 29 -5.37 -4.11 -2.71
N CYS A 30 -6.31 -5.07 -2.64
CA CYS A 30 -5.95 -6.49 -2.48
C CYS A 30 -5.75 -7.20 -3.83
N VAL A 31 -6.25 -6.61 -4.92
CA VAL A 31 -6.18 -7.19 -6.28
C VAL A 31 -5.08 -6.54 -7.12
N GLU A 32 -4.88 -5.24 -7.00
CA GLU A 32 -3.94 -4.44 -7.79
C GLU A 32 -2.86 -3.73 -6.94
N GLY A 33 -2.86 -3.93 -5.62
CA GLY A 33 -2.13 -3.09 -4.66
C GLY A 33 -0.61 -3.18 -4.64
N ASP A 34 0.04 -3.75 -5.65
CA ASP A 34 1.51 -3.73 -5.76
C ASP A 34 2.05 -2.31 -5.94
N ALA A 35 1.25 -1.41 -6.54
CA ALA A 35 1.68 -0.04 -6.84
C ALA A 35 1.39 0.97 -5.72
N GLY A 36 0.67 0.59 -4.66
CA GLY A 36 0.24 1.51 -3.60
C GLY A 36 -0.88 2.48 -4.04
N ALA A 37 -1.15 3.49 -3.20
CA ALA A 37 -2.15 4.52 -3.52
C ALA A 37 -1.58 5.53 -4.54
N PRO A 38 -2.33 5.87 -5.60
CA PRO A 38 -1.89 6.88 -6.56
C PRO A 38 -1.82 8.25 -5.91
N LEU A 39 -0.84 9.05 -6.32
CA LEU A 39 -0.70 10.45 -5.92
C LEU A 39 -1.25 11.37 -7.01
N GLU A 40 -1.88 12.46 -6.60
CA GLU A 40 -2.20 13.57 -7.50
C GLU A 40 -0.93 14.36 -7.85
N ILE A 41 -0.92 14.99 -9.03
CA ILE A 41 0.22 15.82 -9.49
C ILE A 41 0.52 16.96 -8.51
N ALA A 42 -0.50 17.50 -7.85
CA ALA A 42 -0.31 18.53 -6.82
C ALA A 42 0.40 17.99 -5.56
N GLU A 43 0.15 16.73 -5.20
CA GLU A 43 0.76 16.09 -4.03
C GLU A 43 2.25 15.82 -4.24
N THR A 44 2.67 15.47 -5.47
CA THR A 44 4.09 15.20 -5.76
C THR A 44 4.98 16.43 -5.55
N ALA A 45 4.48 17.62 -5.91
CA ALA A 45 5.20 18.88 -5.67
C ALA A 45 5.41 19.15 -4.18
N ILE A 46 4.39 18.87 -3.36
CA ILE A 46 4.46 19.01 -1.89
C ILE A 46 5.49 18.04 -1.32
N LEU A 47 5.49 16.78 -1.78
CA LEU A 47 6.44 15.76 -1.31
C LEU A 47 7.89 16.12 -1.67
N ALA A 48 8.14 16.64 -2.87
CA ALA A 48 9.46 17.10 -3.29
C ALA A 48 9.99 18.25 -2.40
N GLU A 49 9.13 19.16 -1.97
CA GLU A 49 9.50 20.25 -1.07
C GLU A 49 9.80 19.76 0.37
N ILE A 50 9.07 18.75 0.83
CA ILE A 50 9.21 18.18 2.18
C ILE A 50 10.43 17.25 2.26
N TYR A 51 10.73 16.50 1.21
CA TYR A 51 11.79 15.50 1.19
C TYR A 51 13.12 15.97 1.80
N PRO A 52 13.72 17.12 1.41
CA PRO A 52 14.98 17.59 2.01
C PRO A 52 14.86 17.88 3.52
N LYS A 53 13.68 18.24 4.01
CA LYS A 53 13.42 18.52 5.43
C LYS A 53 13.39 17.24 6.27
N ILE A 54 12.94 16.12 5.68
CA ILE A 54 12.76 14.85 6.40
C ILE A 54 13.78 13.76 6.03
N LYS A 55 14.62 13.96 5.02
CA LYS A 55 15.56 12.96 4.50
C LYS A 55 16.38 12.26 5.59
N HIS A 56 16.83 13.02 6.59
CA HIS A 56 17.63 12.52 7.71
C HIS A 56 16.88 11.56 8.66
N LEU A 57 15.54 11.51 8.60
CA LEU A 57 14.70 10.62 9.39
C LEU A 57 14.41 9.29 8.69
N LEU A 58 14.73 9.18 7.40
CA LEU A 58 14.45 8.00 6.59
C LEU A 58 15.57 6.97 6.70
N ALA A 59 15.20 5.70 6.66
CA ALA A 59 16.18 4.62 6.57
C ALA A 59 16.96 4.74 5.23
N PRO A 60 18.27 4.36 5.19
CA PRO A 60 19.07 4.46 3.97
C PRO A 60 18.44 3.76 2.75
N LYS A 61 17.78 2.62 2.96
CA LYS A 61 17.04 1.90 1.91
C LYS A 61 15.89 2.72 1.31
N GLY A 62 15.21 3.52 2.13
CA GLY A 62 14.10 4.38 1.69
C GLY A 62 14.60 5.60 0.92
N ILE A 63 15.69 6.21 1.37
CA ILE A 63 16.37 7.30 0.66
C ILE A 63 16.76 6.85 -0.75
N LYS A 64 17.41 5.69 -0.86
CA LYS A 64 17.86 5.14 -2.14
C LYS A 64 16.68 4.89 -3.10
N ALA A 65 15.60 4.28 -2.60
CA ALA A 65 14.42 4.02 -3.43
C ALA A 65 13.78 5.31 -3.98
N ILE A 66 13.69 6.36 -3.16
CA ILE A 66 13.16 7.67 -3.58
C ILE A 66 14.05 8.31 -4.64
N GLU A 67 15.38 8.23 -4.51
CA GLU A 67 16.31 8.81 -5.50
C GLU A 67 16.35 8.05 -6.83
N GLU A 68 16.03 6.76 -6.83
CA GLU A 68 16.01 5.93 -8.04
C GLU A 68 14.67 5.98 -8.79
N GLN A 69 13.55 6.17 -8.09
CA GLN A 69 12.20 5.96 -8.63
C GLN A 69 11.25 7.16 -8.47
N GLY A 70 11.63 8.17 -7.68
CA GLY A 70 10.79 9.31 -7.31
C GLY A 70 10.90 10.52 -8.23
#